data_AF-A0A3B1DGT6-F1
#
_entry.id   AF-A0A3B1DGT6-F1
#
_cell.length_a   1.000
_cell.length_b   1.000
_cell.length_c   1.000
_cell.angle_alpha   90.00
_cell.angle_beta   90.00
_cell.angle_gamma   90.00
#
_symmetry.space_group_name_H-M   'P 1'
#
loop_
_entity.id
_entity.type
_entity.pdbx_description
1 polymer ?
#
loop_
_entity_poly.entity_id
_entity_poly.type
_entity_poly.pdbx_seq_one_letter_code
_entity_poly.pdbx_strand_id
1 'polypeptide(L)' 'MLNTRLRKQISIFIPLSDWKAIRMEAARMKIPMTELCRRWMKPKLTKLKKKNLPKKNRFHSLTD' A
#
# COMPACT_ATOMS: atom_id res chain seq x y z
N MET A 1 -18.53 9.84 13.60
CA MET A 1 -17.59 10.62 12.76
C MET A 1 -16.87 9.69 11.79
N LEU A 2 -17.14 9.79 10.49
CA LEU A 2 -16.40 9.04 9.47
C LEU A 2 -14.94 9.49 9.51
N ASN A 3 -14.07 8.64 10.03
CA ASN A 3 -12.62 8.79 9.93
C ASN A 3 -12.25 8.57 8.46
N THR A 4 -12.53 9.55 7.61
CA THR A 4 -12.20 9.57 6.18
C THR A 4 -10.69 9.58 6.08
N ARG A 5 -10.09 8.38 6.10
CA ARG A 5 -8.66 8.18 5.87
C ARG A 5 -8.29 8.97 4.62
N LEU A 6 -7.56 10.07 4.77
CA LEU A 6 -7.08 10.90 3.67
C LEU A 6 -6.40 9.98 2.65
N ARG A 7 -6.91 9.99 1.42
CA ARG A 7 -6.35 9.20 0.32
C ARG A 7 -5.67 10.14 -0.65
N LYS A 8 -4.50 9.76 -1.12
CA LYS A 8 -3.81 10.41 -2.24
C LYS A 8 -3.93 9.51 -3.45
N GLN A 9 -4.19 10.11 -4.61
CA GLN A 9 -4.04 9.47 -5.90
C GLN A 9 -2.58 9.61 -6.34
N ILE A 10 -2.02 8.55 -6.91
CA ILE A 10 -0.70 8.55 -7.51
C ILE A 10 -0.82 8.14 -8.97
N SER A 11 -0.05 8.79 -9.84
CA SER A 11 0.12 8.40 -11.23
C SER A 11 1.48 7.73 -11.37
N ILE A 12 1.54 6.60 -12.07
CA ILE A 12 2.79 5.88 -12.36
C ILE A 12 2.98 5.80 -13.87
N PHE A 13 4.22 5.99 -14.31
CA PHE A 13 4.61 5.76 -15.70
C PHE A 13 5.18 4.34 -15.81
N ILE A 14 4.64 3.55 -16.74
CA ILE A 14 5.07 2.17 -17.02
C ILE A 14 5.07 1.94 -18.54
N PRO A 15 5.85 0.98 -19.05
CA PRO A 15 5.76 0.56 -20.44
C PRO A 15 4.33 0.16 -20.85
N LEU A 16 3.97 0.39 -22.11
CA LEU A 16 2.65 0.06 -22.62
C LEU A 16 2.37 -1.46 -22.53
N SER A 17 3.39 -2.29 -22.71
CA SER A 17 3.32 -3.75 -22.54
C SER A 17 2.83 -4.13 -21.15
N ASP A 18 3.41 -3.52 -20.13
CA ASP A 18 3.14 -3.82 -18.73
C ASP A 18 1.76 -3.32 -18.34
N TRP A 19 1.39 -2.12 -18.83
CA TRP A 19 0.04 -1.60 -18.66
C TRP A 19 -1.02 -2.55 -19.24
N LYS A 20 -0.79 -3.08 -20.45
CA LYS A 20 -1.69 -4.06 -21.09
C LYS A 20 -1.79 -5.33 -20.25
N ALA A 21 -0.67 -5.86 -19.79
CA ALA A 21 -0.65 -7.06 -18.92
C ALA A 21 -1.47 -6.86 -17.65
N ILE A 22 -1.28 -5.74 -16.95
CA ILE A 22 -2.05 -5.40 -15.73
C ILE A 22 -3.54 -5.27 -16.04
N ARG A 23 -3.88 -4.64 -17.17
CA ARG A 23 -5.28 -4.46 -17.58
C ARG A 23 -5.97 -5.79 -17.85
N MET A 24 -5.31 -6.71 -18.56
CA MET A 24 -5.85 -8.03 -18.84
C MET A 24 -6.07 -8.84 -17.56
N GLU A 25 -5.12 -8.79 -16.64
CA GLU A 25 -5.23 -9.51 -15.36
C GLU A 25 -6.39 -8.98 -14.49
N ALA A 26 -6.56 -7.65 -14.46
CA ALA A 26 -7.69 -7.04 -13.76
C ALA A 26 -9.04 -7.47 -14.37
N ALA A 27 -9.13 -7.53 -15.70
CA ALA A 27 -10.31 -8.01 -16.42
C ALA A 27 -10.59 -9.50 -16.13
N ARG A 28 -9.55 -10.35 -16.17
CA ARG A 28 -9.65 -11.79 -15.84
C ARG A 28 -10.19 -12.01 -14.43
N MET A 29 -9.75 -11.19 -13.47
CA MET A 29 -10.19 -11.23 -12.08
C MET A 29 -11.51 -10.50 -11.81
N LYS A 30 -12.08 -9.84 -12.83
CA LYS A 30 -13.31 -9.01 -12.73
C LYS A 30 -13.21 -7.94 -11.63
N ILE A 31 -12.05 -7.29 -11.51
CA ILE A 31 -11.84 -6.18 -10.56
C ILE A 31 -11.25 -4.94 -11.26
N PRO A 32 -11.45 -3.73 -10.70
CA PRO A 32 -10.79 -2.54 -11.22
C PRO A 32 -9.25 -2.66 -11.17
N MET A 33 -8.55 -2.13 -12.18
CA MET A 33 -7.08 -2.11 -12.19
C MET A 33 -6.49 -1.46 -10.94
N THR A 34 -7.11 -0.41 -10.42
CA THR A 34 -6.66 0.28 -9.19
C THR A 34 -6.73 -0.62 -7.96
N GLU A 35 -7.72 -1.52 -7.88
CA GLU A 35 -7.85 -2.50 -6.80
C GLU A 35 -6.78 -3.58 -6.94
N LEU A 36 -6.54 -4.08 -8.16
CA LEU A 36 -5.44 -5.02 -8.42
C LEU A 36 -4.09 -4.44 -7.97
N CYS A 37 -3.77 -3.21 -8.39
CA CYS A 37 -2.54 -2.53 -7.99
C CYS A 37 -2.44 -2.38 -6.45
N ARG A 38 -3.54 -2.03 -5.76
CA ARG A 38 -3.55 -1.97 -4.29
C ARG A 38 -3.25 -3.32 -3.65
N ARG A 39 -3.85 -4.40 -4.16
CA ARG A 39 -3.63 -5.77 -3.65
C ARG A 39 -2.16 -6.17 -3.79
N TRP A 40 -1.54 -5.90 -4.93
CA TRP A 40 -0.13 -6.21 -5.17
C TRP A 40 0.82 -5.33 -4.36
N MET A 41 0.49 -4.06 -4.13
CA MET A 41 1.32 -3.16 -3.30
C MET A 41 1.22 -3.48 -1.80
N LYS A 42 0.07 -3.96 -1.32
CA LYS A 42 -0.24 -4.12 0.12
C LYS A 42 0.85 -4.87 0.92
N PRO A 43 1.41 -6.01 0.46
CA PRO A 43 2.44 -6.72 1.22
C PRO A 43 3.72 -5.89 1.42
N LYS A 44 4.17 -5.20 0.37
CA LYS A 44 5.38 -4.36 0.42
C LYS A 44 5.14 -3.12 1.28
N LEU A 45 3.98 -2.48 1.15
CA LEU A 45 3.60 -1.35 1.98
C LEU A 45 3.49 -1.71 3.47
N THR A 46 2.95 -2.88 3.80
CA THR A 46 2.91 -3.36 5.20
C THR A 46 4.32 -3.52 5.77
N LYS A 47 5.25 -4.08 4.98
CA LYS A 47 6.66 -4.19 5.39
C LYS A 47 7.32 -2.81 5.59
N LEU A 48 7.08 -1.86 4.68
CA LEU A 48 7.59 -0.49 4.79
C LEU A 48 7.04 0.25 6.02
N LYS A 49 5.73 0.13 6.29
CA LYS A 49 5.12 0.73 7.48
C LYS A 49 5.74 0.23 8.77
N LYS A 50 5.99 -1.08 8.89
CA LYS A 50 6.67 -1.66 10.06
C LYS A 50 8.08 -1.09 10.25
N LYS A 51 8.83 -0.89 9.16
CA LYS A 51 10.18 -0.28 9.21
C LYS A 51 10.15 1.18 9.65
N ASN A 52 9.11 1.91 9.26
CA ASN A 52 8.98 3.35 9.54
C ASN A 52 8.22 3.65 10.83
N LEU A 53 7.79 2.64 11.60
CA LEU A 53 7.22 2.89 12.92
C LEU A 53 8.30 3.51 13.82
N PRO A 54 7.98 4.58 14.56
CA PRO A 54 8.91 5.11 15.54
C PRO A 54 9.28 4.00 16.51
N LYS A 55 10.58 3.81 16.75
CA LYS A 55 11.04 2.91 17.81
C LYS A 55 10.39 3.40 19.10
N LYS A 56 9.53 2.59 19.70
CA LYS A 56 8.93 2.90 21.00
C LYS A 56 10.11 3.16 21.94
N ASN A 57 10.29 4.39 22.41
CA ASN A 57 11.31 4.71 23.40
C ASN A 57 11.06 3.78 24.59
N ARG A 58 11.96 2.82 24.79
CA ARG A 58 12.00 2.01 26.01
C ARG A 58 12.51 2.93 27.11
N PHE A 59 11.66 3.81 27.63
CA PHE A 59 11.86 4.30 28.98
C PHE A 59 11.69 3.07 29.88
N HIS A 60 12.82 2.51 30.29
CA HIS A 60 12.85 1.67 31.48
C HIS A 60 12.36 2.53 32.62
N SER A 61 11.27 2.11 33.24
CA SER A 61 10.92 2.50 34.60
C SER A 61 12.11 2.17 35.49
N LEU A 62 12.83 3.20 35.94
CA LEU A 62 13.54 3.11 37.21
C LEU A 62 12.46 3.15 38.28
N THR A 63 12.17 1.99 38.84
CA THR A 63 11.54 1.86 40.15
C THR A 63 12.55 2.32 41.18
N ASP A 64 12.16 3.27 42.02
CA ASP A 64 12.61 3.40 43.41
C ASP A 64 11.41 3.08 44.31
#